data_AF-A0A956ZJ45-F1
#
_entry.id   AF-A0A956ZJ45-F1
#
_cell.length_a   1.000
_cell.length_b   1.000
_cell.length_c   1.000
_cell.angle_alpha   90.00
_cell.angle_beta   90.00
_cell.angle_gamma   90.00
#
_symmetry.space_group_name_H-M   'P 1'
#
loop_
_entity.id
_entity.type
_entity.pdbx_description
1 polymer ?
#
loop_
_entity_poly.entity_id
_entity_poly.type
_entity_poly.pdbx_seq_one_letter_code
_entity_poly.pdbx_strand_id
1 'polypeptide(L)'
;LFERFYRAANGRNVRGYGLGLAITREIVRSHGGDIWATSERGRGTSFVFTLPAGGGAVTTSGAARPARLARQAGAQSSTSAS
;
A
#
# COMPACT_ATOMS: atom_id res chain seq x y z
N LEU A 1 -5.81 23.96 7.29
CA LEU A 1 -5.97 22.68 8.04
C LEU A 1 -4.73 21.80 7.96
N PHE A 2 -4.22 21.48 6.77
CA PHE A 2 -3.02 20.64 6.58
C PHE A 2 -1.69 21.42 6.56
N GLU A 3 -1.68 22.62 7.16
CA GLU A 3 -0.47 23.42 7.29
C GLU A 3 0.26 23.05 8.57
N ARG A 4 1.60 23.12 8.56
CA ARG A 4 2.39 22.90 9.77
C ARG A 4 1.96 23.92 10.82
N PHE A 5 1.80 23.46 12.06
CA PHE A 5 1.37 24.28 13.20
C PHE A 5 -0.08 24.79 13.14
N TYR A 6 -0.90 24.31 12.20
CA TYR A 6 -2.31 24.68 12.16
C TYR A 6 -3.05 24.18 13.41
N ARG A 7 -3.80 25.06 14.06
CA ARG A 7 -4.66 24.77 15.21
C ARG A 7 -6.04 25.40 15.03
N ALA A 8 -7.09 24.62 15.23
CA ALA A 8 -8.45 25.15 15.25
C ALA A 8 -8.68 25.99 16.52
N ALA A 9 -9.45 27.07 16.40
CA ALA A 9 -9.73 28.02 17.49
C ALA A 9 -10.32 27.35 18.76
N ASN A 10 -10.99 26.21 18.59
CA ASN A 10 -11.65 25.47 19.67
C ASN A 10 -10.72 24.42 20.33
N GLY A 11 -9.51 24.22 19.80
CA GLY A 11 -8.56 23.17 20.19
C GLY A 11 -7.55 23.55 21.25
N ARG A 12 -7.88 24.51 22.14
CA ARG A 12 -6.97 25.03 23.18
C ARG A 12 -6.42 23.97 24.14
N ASN A 13 -7.00 22.77 24.17
CA ASN A 13 -6.63 21.68 25.09
C ASN A 13 -6.06 20.42 24.39
N VAL A 14 -5.83 20.44 23.08
CA VAL A 14 -5.25 19.29 22.37
C VAL A 14 -3.72 19.34 22.50
N ARG A 15 -3.13 18.40 23.25
CA ARG A 15 -1.68 18.21 23.30
C ARG A 15 -1.17 17.83 21.90
N GLY A 16 -0.26 18.65 21.35
CA GLY A 16 0.39 18.40 20.06
C GLY A 16 0.65 19.66 19.25
N TYR A 17 1.75 19.72 18.49
CA TYR A 17 2.18 20.92 17.75
C TYR A 17 1.40 21.19 16.46
N GLY A 18 0.25 20.56 16.21
CA GLY A 18 -0.47 20.71 14.95
C GLY A 18 0.30 20.17 13.74
N LEU A 19 1.18 19.19 13.95
CA LEU A 19 2.02 18.60 12.91
C LEU A 19 1.40 17.36 12.26
N GLY A 20 0.49 16.66 12.96
CA GLY A 20 -0.05 15.37 12.51
C GLY A 20 -0.63 15.41 11.10
N LEU A 21 -1.56 16.34 10.83
CA LEU A 21 -2.19 16.47 9.51
C LEU A 21 -1.21 16.94 8.42
N ALA A 22 -0.22 17.76 8.77
CA ALA A 22 0.81 18.18 7.83
C ALA A 22 1.68 16.99 7.40
N ILE A 23 2.08 16.14 8.36
CA ILE A 23 2.82 14.89 8.10
C ILE A 23 1.97 13.93 7.26
N THR A 24 0.69 13.75 7.60
CA THR A 24 -0.21 12.90 6.81
C THR A 24 -0.30 13.36 5.36
N ARG A 25 -0.41 14.67 5.11
CA ARG A 25 -0.41 15.21 3.74
C ARG A 25 0.89 14.94 3.00
N GLU A 26 2.03 15.05 3.68
CA GLU A 26 3.33 14.74 3.10
C GLU A 26 3.45 13.25 2.74
N ILE A 27 3.00 12.36 3.62
CA ILE A 27 2.95 10.91 3.38
C ILE A 27 2.06 10.62 2.16
N VAL A 28 0.82 11.08 2.15
CA VAL A 28 -0.13 10.81 1.06
C VAL A 28 0.41 11.31 -0.28
N ARG A 29 0.98 12.52 -0.32
CA ARG A 29 1.58 13.08 -1.53
C ARG A 29 2.82 12.32 -2.00
N SER A 30 3.66 11.86 -1.07
CA SER A 30 4.81 11.01 -1.38
C SER A 30 4.40 9.70 -2.08
N HIS A 31 3.21 9.18 -1.74
CA HIS A 31 2.63 8.01 -2.38
C HIS A 31 1.85 8.34 -3.68
N GLY A 32 1.96 9.57 -4.20
CA GLY A 32 1.25 10.00 -5.42
C GLY A 32 -0.26 10.23 -5.23
N GLY A 33 -0.70 10.35 -3.98
CA GLY A 33 -2.08 10.63 -3.60
C GLY A 33 -2.35 12.10 -3.28
N ASP A 34 -3.59 12.38 -2.89
CA ASP A 34 -3.96 13.66 -2.30
C ASP A 34 -4.93 13.50 -1.11
N ILE A 35 -5.04 14.53 -0.26
CA ILE A 35 -5.85 14.49 0.96
C ILE A 35 -6.63 15.80 1.15
N TRP A 36 -7.88 15.69 1.58
CA TRP A 36 -8.76 16.83 1.90
C TRP A 36 -9.71 16.49 3.06
N ALA A 37 -10.45 17.49 3.52
CA ALA A 37 -11.46 17.33 4.56
C ALA A 37 -12.77 17.98 4.13
N THR A 38 -13.88 17.29 4.37
CA THR A 38 -15.24 17.78 4.17
C THR A 38 -15.92 17.84 5.52
N SER A 39 -16.53 18.96 5.87
CA SER A 39 -17.19 19.15 7.16
C SER A 39 -18.55 19.78 6.93
N GLU A 40 -19.56 19.26 7.63
CA GLU A 40 -20.91 19.83 7.65
C GLU A 40 -21.32 20.07 9.10
N ARG A 41 -21.75 21.29 9.40
CA ARG A 41 -22.15 21.69 10.76
C ARG A 41 -23.30 20.79 11.23
N GLY A 42 -23.15 20.21 12.41
CA GLY A 42 -24.15 19.30 13.00
C GLY A 42 -24.08 17.85 12.51
N ARG A 43 -23.29 17.54 11.48
CA ARG A 43 -23.07 16.17 10.98
C ARG A 43 -21.68 15.62 11.25
N GLY A 44 -20.69 16.50 11.38
CA GLY A 44 -19.32 16.12 11.70
C GLY A 44 -18.34 16.43 10.57
N THR A 45 -17.18 15.80 10.63
CA THR A 45 -16.07 16.03 9.70
C THR A 45 -15.54 14.71 9.17
N SER A 46 -15.39 14.62 7.85
CA SER A 46 -14.80 13.49 7.15
C SER A 46 -13.46 13.91 6.55
N PHE A 47 -12.42 13.12 6.79
CA PHE A 47 -11.11 13.27 6.15
C PHE A 47 -11.00 12.20 5.07
N VAL A 48 -10.70 12.62 3.85
CA VAL A 48 -10.70 11.75 2.67
C VAL A 48 -9.35 11.88 1.98
N PHE A 49 -8.78 10.76 1.53
CA PHE A 49 -7.55 10.73 0.77
C PHE A 49 -7.65 9.71 -0.37
N THR A 50 -6.83 9.89 -1.39
CA THR A 50 -6.70 8.99 -2.53
C THR A 50 -5.27 8.47 -2.61
N LEU A 51 -5.10 7.26 -3.13
CA LEU A 51 -3.81 6.67 -3.47
C LEU A 51 -3.93 5.97 -4.83
N PRO A 52 -2.90 6.00 -5.69
CA PRO A 52 -2.87 5.21 -6.91
C PRO A 52 -3.01 3.70 -6.61
N ALA A 53 -3.93 3.02 -7.29
CA ALA A 53 -4.21 1.59 -7.08
C ALA A 53 -3.24 0.65 -7.82
N GLY A 54 -2.25 1.18 -8.54
CA GLY A 54 -1.28 0.42 -9.33
C GLY A 54 0.10 0.44 -8.69
N GLY A 55 0.53 -0.73 -8.20
CA GLY A 55 1.82 -0.95 -7.57
C GLY A 55 2.99 -0.51 -8.45
N GLY A 56 4.00 0.08 -7.83
CA GLY A 56 5.32 0.13 -8.44
C GLY A 56 5.65 -1.27 -8.93
N ALA A 57 6.04 -1.39 -10.19
CA ALA A 57 6.54 -2.64 -10.73
C ALA A 57 7.63 -3.15 -9.78
N VAL A 58 7.28 -4.07 -8.89
CA VAL A 58 8.25 -4.98 -8.31
C VAL A 58 8.62 -5.84 -9.50
N THR A 59 9.57 -5.35 -10.27
CA THR A 59 10.40 -6.20 -11.10
C THR A 59 11.10 -7.11 -10.09
N THR A 60 10.46 -8.22 -9.75
CA THR A 60 11.18 -9.39 -9.24
C THR A 60 12.07 -9.84 -10.39
N SER A 61 13.16 -9.11 -10.61
CA SER A 61 14.31 -9.55 -11.38
C SER A 61 14.99 -10.60 -10.50
N GLY A 62 14.51 -11.83 -10.58
CA GLY A 62 15.04 -12.94 -9.79
C GLY A 62 14.23 -14.22 -9.93
N ALA A 63 14.71 -15.10 -10.82
CA ALA A 63 14.40 -16.52 -10.91
C ALA A 63 13.10 -16.95 -11.61
N ALA A 64 13.09 -16.76 -12.94
CA ALA A 64 12.63 -17.83 -13.82
C ALA A 64 13.45 -19.10 -13.52
N ARG A 65 12.90 -20.05 -12.76
CA ARG A 65 13.49 -21.37 -12.56
C ARG A 65 13.22 -22.18 -13.83
N PRO A 66 14.24 -22.65 -14.58
CA PRO A 66 13.99 -23.39 -15.81
C PRO A 66 13.34 -24.74 -15.49
N ALA A 67 12.12 -24.93 -15.99
CA ALA A 67 11.41 -26.19 -15.99
C ALA A 67 12.07 -27.15 -17.01
N ARG A 68 13.18 -27.81 -16.65
CA ARG A 68 13.71 -28.93 -17.47
C ARG A 68 14.74 -29.80 -16.74
N LEU A 69 14.33 -30.73 -15.87
CA LEU A 69 14.96 -32.05 -15.76
C LEU A 69 14.17 -32.95 -14.79
N ALA A 70 13.42 -33.92 -15.32
CA ALA A 70 13.13 -35.22 -14.68
C ALA A 70 12.08 -35.98 -15.52
N ARG A 71 12.45 -36.31 -16.76
CA ARG A 71 11.77 -37.38 -17.51
C ARG A 71 12.82 -38.38 -17.94
N GLN A 72 13.19 -39.24 -16.99
CA GLN A 72 13.86 -40.52 -17.21
C GLN A 72 13.84 -41.29 -15.88
N ALA A 73 12.97 -42.28 -15.77
CA ALA A 73 13.22 -43.57 -15.12
C ALA A 73 11.91 -44.37 -15.08
N GLY A 74 11.88 -45.54 -15.73
CA GLY A 74 10.89 -46.58 -15.40
C GLY A 74 10.10 -47.23 -16.54
N ALA A 75 10.69 -47.46 -17.71
CA ALA A 75 10.22 -48.54 -18.58
C ALA A 75 10.94 -49.84 -18.15
N GLN A 76 10.24 -50.72 -17.44
CA GLN A 76 10.62 -52.12 -17.30
C GLN A 76 9.44 -52.97 -17.75
N SER A 77 9.49 -53.34 -19.02
CA SER A 77 8.65 -54.38 -19.61
C SER A 77 9.57 -55.48 -20.12
N SER A 78 9.58 -56.62 -19.45
CA SER A 78 9.67 -57.93 -20.12
C SER A 78 9.45 -59.03 -19.09
N THR A 79 8.19 -59.46 -18.99
CA THR A 79 7.82 -60.82 -18.65
C THR A 79 8.40 -61.73 -19.73
N SER A 80 9.36 -62.59 -19.38
CA SER A 80 9.77 -63.72 -20.21
C SER A 80 9.01 -64.95 -19.76
N ALA A 81 8.20 -65.51 -20.66
CA ALA A 81 7.60 -66.82 -20.53
C ALA A 81 8.67 -67.92 -20.69
N SER A 82 8.69 -68.88 -19.78
CA SER A 82 8.86 -70.31 -20.02
C SER A 82 8.40 -71.07 -18.79
#